data_AF-A0A1I7Z6R6-F1
#
_entry.id   AF-A0A1I7Z6R6-F1
#
_cell.length_a   1.000
_cell.length_b   1.000
_cell.length_c   1.000
_cell.angle_alpha   90.00
_cell.angle_beta   90.00
_cell.angle_gamma   90.00
#
_symmetry.space_group_name_H-M   'P 1'
#
loop_
_entity.id
_entity.type
_entity.pdbx_description
1 polymer ?
#
loop_
_entity_poly.entity_id
_entity_poly.type
_entity_poly.pdbx_seq_one_letter_code
_entity_poly.pdbx_strand_id
1 'polypeptide(L)'
;MDAVPYTFVDSVVELFDGKKTLNLLAEELTHSLWKAAVNVHRRNREYYTVYVREKDSATHLVAFHLGTNICSDLKPIQKNRRFARIVTIYDQTDDHHGYLKWDHAQILGDVDAAKKLNSIASQIEQSSYFSYQSADIMLSSLSNRVFGAIWLHYNGQTSLTFLEQQILNSPFLERIELEAKIDISFVEKFFDHWMEKGTLNFTLQLSDVEDCQTLLKRGEVTEFRQGHFRSVIKHETAKSIAIH
;
A
#
# COMPACT_ATOMS: atom_id res chain seq x y z
N MET A 1 38.54 -3.46 15.42
CA MET A 1 37.10 -3.16 15.33
C MET A 1 36.37 -4.41 15.73
N ASP A 2 35.49 -4.32 16.72
CA ASP A 2 34.67 -5.47 17.13
C ASP A 2 33.75 -5.87 15.98
N ALA A 3 33.65 -7.18 15.73
CA ALA A 3 32.79 -7.70 14.66
C ALA A 3 31.32 -7.46 15.01
N VAL A 4 30.56 -6.89 14.07
CA VAL A 4 29.12 -6.69 14.23
C VAL A 4 28.43 -8.06 14.34
N PRO A 5 27.56 -8.30 15.34
CA PRO A 5 26.84 -9.57 15.48
C PRO A 5 25.97 -9.87 14.26
N TYR A 6 25.93 -11.13 13.82
CA TYR A 6 25.06 -11.55 12.72
C TYR A 6 23.59 -11.20 12.97
N THR A 7 23.12 -11.33 14.22
CA THR A 7 21.73 -11.01 14.60
C THR A 7 21.36 -9.56 14.33
N PHE A 8 22.29 -8.62 14.54
CA PHE A 8 22.08 -7.22 14.20
C PHE A 8 21.93 -7.04 12.68
N VAL A 9 22.84 -7.64 11.91
CA VAL A 9 22.78 -7.60 10.43
C VAL A 9 21.49 -8.23 9.92
N ASP A 10 21.07 -9.35 10.50
CA ASP A 10 19.83 -10.05 10.14
C ASP A 10 18.58 -9.20 10.39
N SER A 11 18.50 -8.53 11.55
CA SER A 11 17.42 -7.58 11.85
C SER A 11 17.40 -6.37 10.92
N VAL A 12 18.56 -5.84 10.52
CA VAL A 12 18.61 -4.74 9.55
C VAL A 12 18.12 -5.20 8.18
N VAL A 13 18.54 -6.39 7.73
CA VAL A 13 18.10 -6.95 6.44
C VAL A 13 16.59 -7.24 6.43
N GLU A 14 16.02 -7.60 7.58
CA GLU A 14 14.58 -7.82 7.73
C GLU A 14 13.76 -6.57 7.35
N LEU A 15 14.29 -5.38 7.62
CA LEU A 15 13.67 -4.08 7.33
C LEU A 15 13.71 -3.67 5.86
N PHE A 16 14.57 -4.29 5.03
CA PHE A 16 14.63 -3.93 3.62
C PHE A 16 13.36 -4.32 2.89
N ASP A 17 12.87 -3.43 2.06
CA ASP A 17 11.57 -3.57 1.44
C ASP A 17 11.67 -4.20 0.04
N GLY A 18 10.81 -5.17 -0.25
CA GLY A 18 10.65 -5.73 -1.59
C GLY A 18 11.74 -6.69 -2.06
N LYS A 19 11.34 -7.56 -3.01
CA LYS A 19 12.23 -8.52 -3.68
C LYS A 19 13.33 -7.83 -4.49
N LYS A 20 13.00 -6.71 -5.13
CA LYS A 20 13.93 -5.94 -5.99
C LYS A 20 15.14 -5.45 -5.21
N THR A 21 14.91 -4.83 -4.05
CA THR A 21 15.97 -4.31 -3.18
C THR A 21 16.90 -5.43 -2.71
N LEU A 22 16.35 -6.55 -2.26
CA LEU A 22 17.16 -7.69 -1.82
C LEU A 22 17.96 -8.34 -2.96
N ASN A 23 17.44 -8.37 -4.19
CA ASN A 23 18.18 -8.86 -5.34
C ASN A 23 19.39 -7.98 -5.64
N LEU A 24 19.20 -6.65 -5.71
CA LEU A 24 20.29 -5.70 -5.92
C LEU A 24 21.36 -5.81 -4.83
N LEU A 25 20.94 -5.84 -3.56
CA LEU A 25 21.87 -6.03 -2.44
C LEU A 25 22.63 -7.37 -2.53
N ALA A 26 21.98 -8.45 -2.96
CA ALA A 26 22.65 -9.75 -3.08
C ALA A 26 23.75 -9.76 -4.16
N GLU A 27 23.56 -8.96 -5.22
CA GLU A 27 24.51 -8.80 -6.32
C GLU A 27 25.67 -7.89 -5.90
N GLU A 28 25.37 -6.72 -5.33
CA GLU A 28 26.35 -5.68 -5.04
C GLU A 28 27.17 -5.90 -3.76
N LEU A 29 26.60 -6.56 -2.74
CA LEU A 29 27.29 -6.76 -1.47
C LEU A 29 28.46 -7.74 -1.63
N THR A 30 29.65 -7.28 -1.26
CA THR A 30 30.88 -8.08 -1.20
C THR A 30 31.18 -8.58 0.22
N HIS A 31 30.70 -7.89 1.25
CA HIS A 31 30.93 -8.27 2.65
C HIS A 31 30.21 -9.59 2.99
N SER A 32 30.97 -10.62 3.37
CA SER A 32 30.47 -12.00 3.55
C SER A 32 29.30 -12.11 4.52
N LEU A 33 29.38 -11.45 5.69
CA LEU A 33 28.32 -11.48 6.72
C LEU A 33 26.98 -10.91 6.20
N TRP A 34 27.00 -9.70 5.63
CA TRP A 34 25.84 -9.05 5.03
C TRP A 34 25.29 -9.84 3.85
N LYS A 35 26.18 -10.34 2.97
CA LYS A 35 25.80 -11.17 1.83
C LYS A 35 25.12 -12.46 2.28
N ALA A 36 25.56 -13.07 3.37
CA ALA A 36 24.92 -14.26 3.92
C ALA A 36 23.50 -13.94 4.41
N ALA A 37 23.33 -12.89 5.23
CA ALA A 37 22.03 -12.46 5.73
C ALA A 37 21.05 -12.09 4.60
N VAL A 38 21.49 -11.29 3.63
CA VAL A 38 20.68 -10.92 2.45
C VAL A 38 20.29 -12.16 1.65
N ASN A 39 21.19 -13.11 1.44
CA ASN A 39 20.84 -14.34 0.72
C ASN A 39 19.84 -15.21 1.49
N VAL A 40 19.93 -15.27 2.81
CA VAL A 40 18.93 -15.96 3.66
C VAL A 40 17.56 -15.32 3.46
N HIS A 41 17.43 -14.00 3.62
CA HIS A 41 16.16 -13.30 3.42
C HIS A 41 15.64 -13.45 1.99
N ARG A 42 16.50 -13.24 0.98
CA ARG A 42 16.13 -13.33 -0.45
C ARG A 42 15.55 -14.71 -0.83
N ARG A 43 16.10 -15.79 -0.27
CA ARG A 43 15.68 -17.17 -0.60
C ARG A 43 14.45 -17.63 0.17
N ASN A 44 14.26 -17.13 1.39
CA ASN A 44 13.20 -17.62 2.28
C ASN A 44 11.98 -16.69 2.33
N ARG A 45 12.06 -15.47 1.77
CA ARG A 45 10.91 -14.55 1.72
C ARG A 45 9.75 -15.14 0.94
N GLU A 46 8.59 -15.09 1.56
CA GLU A 46 7.31 -15.49 0.99
C GLU A 46 6.42 -14.25 0.89
N TYR A 47 5.77 -14.08 -0.26
CA TYR A 47 5.01 -12.88 -0.54
C TYR A 47 3.52 -13.19 -0.59
N TYR A 48 2.71 -12.33 0.02
CA TYR A 48 1.28 -12.54 0.20
C TYR A 48 0.47 -11.33 -0.26
N THR A 49 -0.69 -11.63 -0.83
CA THR A 49 -1.81 -10.67 -0.92
C THR A 49 -2.83 -11.04 0.14
N VAL A 50 -3.24 -10.07 0.95
CA VAL A 50 -4.34 -10.25 1.90
C VAL A 50 -5.60 -9.70 1.29
N TYR A 51 -6.61 -10.55 1.13
CA TYR A 51 -7.92 -10.16 0.66
C TYR A 51 -8.87 -10.01 1.84
N VAL A 52 -9.61 -8.91 1.81
CA VAL A 52 -10.67 -8.58 2.75
C VAL A 52 -11.98 -8.52 1.98
N ARG A 53 -13.04 -9.08 2.54
CA ARG A 53 -14.38 -8.99 1.94
C ARG A 53 -15.43 -8.86 3.02
N GLU A 54 -16.26 -7.84 2.92
CA GLU A 54 -17.45 -7.74 3.74
C GLU A 54 -18.62 -8.47 3.08
N LYS A 55 -19.33 -9.30 3.83
CA LYS A 55 -20.53 -9.99 3.36
C LYS A 55 -21.43 -10.30 4.53
N ASP A 56 -22.71 -9.94 4.42
CA ASP A 56 -23.74 -10.23 5.44
C ASP A 56 -23.32 -9.73 6.85
N SER A 57 -22.73 -8.53 6.93
CA SER A 57 -22.17 -7.92 8.16
C SER A 57 -21.03 -8.71 8.83
N ALA A 58 -20.40 -9.62 8.08
CA ALA A 58 -19.20 -10.33 8.51
C ALA A 58 -18.01 -10.00 7.60
N THR A 59 -16.84 -9.87 8.22
CA THR A 59 -15.58 -9.66 7.51
C THR A 59 -14.90 -11.00 7.26
N HIS A 60 -14.57 -11.25 5.99
CA HIS A 60 -13.85 -12.42 5.54
C HIS A 60 -12.40 -12.05 5.26
N LEU A 61 -11.46 -12.82 5.81
CA LEU A 61 -10.03 -12.64 5.57
C LEU A 61 -9.42 -13.91 4.96
N VAL A 62 -8.63 -13.73 3.90
CA VAL A 62 -7.85 -14.80 3.28
C VAL A 62 -6.48 -14.26 2.83
N ALA A 63 -5.44 -15.08 2.98
CA ALA A 63 -4.12 -14.82 2.43
C ALA A 63 -3.91 -15.66 1.16
N PHE A 64 -3.53 -14.99 0.09
CA PHE A 64 -3.09 -15.59 -1.16
C PHE A 64 -1.57 -15.58 -1.22
N HIS A 65 -0.96 -16.76 -1.36
CA HIS A 65 0.48 -16.89 -1.46
C HIS A 65 0.93 -16.66 -2.92
N LEU A 66 1.61 -15.56 -3.17
CA LEU A 66 2.05 -15.14 -4.51
C LEU A 66 3.01 -16.14 -5.14
N GLY A 67 2.83 -16.36 -6.44
CA GLY A 67 3.56 -17.39 -7.19
C GLY A 67 3.01 -18.82 -6.97
N THR A 68 1.95 -18.95 -6.17
CA THR A 68 1.19 -20.20 -6.00
C THR A 68 -0.29 -19.93 -6.26
N ASN A 69 -1.11 -20.99 -6.31
CA ASN A 69 -2.57 -20.88 -6.35
C ASN A 69 -3.21 -21.21 -4.99
N ILE A 70 -2.48 -20.99 -3.90
CA ILE A 70 -2.90 -21.38 -2.55
C ILE A 70 -3.51 -20.18 -1.83
N CYS A 71 -4.78 -20.33 -1.46
CA CYS A 71 -5.48 -19.46 -0.53
C CYS A 71 -5.55 -20.15 0.84
N SER A 72 -5.29 -19.42 1.91
CA SER A 72 -5.35 -19.96 3.27
C SER A 72 -5.73 -18.87 4.28
N ASP A 73 -5.96 -19.25 5.53
CA ASP A 73 -6.09 -18.25 6.59
C ASP A 73 -4.78 -17.49 6.85
N LEU A 74 -4.78 -16.51 7.75
CA LEU A 74 -3.58 -15.70 8.02
C LEU A 74 -2.52 -16.42 8.90
N LYS A 75 -2.73 -17.69 9.30
CA LYS A 75 -1.78 -18.39 10.18
C LYS A 75 -0.41 -18.62 9.55
N PRO A 76 -0.24 -18.93 8.25
CA PRO A 76 1.07 -19.08 7.64
C PRO A 76 1.93 -17.81 7.78
N ILE A 77 1.34 -16.63 7.54
CA ILE A 77 2.00 -15.32 7.74
C ILE A 77 2.41 -15.15 9.21
N GLN A 78 1.51 -15.46 10.15
CA GLN A 78 1.79 -15.36 11.58
C GLN A 78 2.87 -16.35 12.06
N LYS A 79 2.99 -17.52 11.44
CA LYS A 79 4.02 -18.52 11.78
C LYS A 79 5.38 -18.16 11.18
N ASN A 80 5.38 -17.56 9.98
CA ASN A 80 6.58 -17.19 9.25
C ASN A 80 6.89 -15.68 9.36
N ARG A 81 6.76 -15.08 10.55
CA ARG A 81 6.86 -13.61 10.74
C ARG A 81 8.14 -13.00 10.19
N ARG A 82 9.25 -13.75 10.25
CA ARG A 82 10.57 -13.32 9.80
C ARG A 82 10.63 -13.11 8.29
N PHE A 83 10.00 -13.98 7.51
CA PHE A 83 10.14 -13.99 6.05
C PHE A 83 8.85 -13.70 5.28
N ALA A 84 7.68 -13.84 5.90
CA ALA A 84 6.41 -13.47 5.27
C ALA A 84 6.34 -11.95 5.06
N ARG A 85 5.93 -11.56 3.85
CA ARG A 85 5.80 -10.16 3.42
C ARG A 85 4.47 -9.96 2.73
N ILE A 86 3.67 -9.00 3.20
CA ILE A 86 2.40 -8.63 2.60
C ILE A 86 2.67 -7.45 1.68
N VAL A 87 2.55 -7.68 0.37
CA VAL A 87 2.80 -6.67 -0.67
C VAL A 87 1.52 -6.02 -1.15
N THR A 88 0.38 -6.62 -0.83
CA THR A 88 -0.91 -6.09 -1.22
C THR A 88 -1.97 -6.42 -0.18
N ILE A 89 -2.78 -5.43 0.15
CA ILE A 89 -4.04 -5.59 0.86
C ILE A 89 -5.14 -5.11 -0.08
N TYR A 90 -6.11 -5.98 -0.35
CA TYR A 90 -7.11 -5.74 -1.39
C TYR A 90 -8.51 -6.02 -0.85
N ASP A 91 -9.40 -5.05 -1.00
CA ASP A 91 -10.83 -5.19 -0.72
C ASP A 91 -11.56 -5.80 -1.92
N GLN A 92 -12.32 -6.88 -1.69
CA GLN A 92 -13.14 -7.55 -2.69
C GLN A 92 -14.61 -7.57 -2.31
N THR A 93 -15.07 -6.57 -1.57
CA THR A 93 -16.48 -6.49 -1.19
C THR A 93 -17.39 -6.44 -2.43
N ASP A 94 -17.05 -5.62 -3.43
CA ASP A 94 -17.85 -5.47 -4.66
C ASP A 94 -17.36 -6.31 -5.84
N ASP A 95 -16.30 -7.11 -5.66
CA ASP A 95 -15.76 -7.93 -6.75
C ASP A 95 -16.68 -9.13 -7.03
N HIS A 96 -17.47 -9.01 -8.10
CA HIS A 96 -18.32 -10.10 -8.60
C HIS A 96 -17.52 -11.17 -9.33
N HIS A 97 -16.24 -10.92 -9.63
CA HIS A 97 -15.39 -11.90 -10.29
C HIS A 97 -14.92 -12.91 -9.25
N GLY A 98 -15.65 -14.01 -9.13
CA GLY A 98 -15.39 -15.13 -8.21
C GLY A 98 -14.09 -15.91 -8.46
N TYR A 99 -13.00 -15.24 -8.81
CA TYR A 99 -11.68 -15.83 -9.01
C TYR A 99 -11.11 -16.44 -7.72
N LEU A 100 -11.45 -15.87 -6.57
CA LEU A 100 -10.94 -16.34 -5.28
C LEU A 100 -11.87 -17.34 -4.62
N LYS A 101 -11.28 -18.46 -4.20
CA LYS A 101 -11.95 -19.49 -3.41
C LYS A 101 -11.98 -19.04 -1.95
N TRP A 102 -13.15 -18.59 -1.51
CA TRP A 102 -13.39 -18.16 -0.12
C TRP A 102 -13.65 -19.33 0.84
N ASP A 103 -13.55 -20.59 0.37
CA ASP A 103 -13.77 -21.81 1.18
C ASP A 103 -12.85 -21.92 2.41
N HIS A 104 -11.72 -21.18 2.40
CA HIS A 104 -10.74 -21.16 3.49
C HIS A 104 -10.74 -19.84 4.27
N ALA A 105 -11.67 -18.94 3.98
CA ALA A 105 -11.71 -17.64 4.62
C ALA A 105 -12.15 -17.75 6.08
N GLN A 106 -11.55 -16.92 6.93
CA GLN A 106 -12.03 -16.75 8.30
C GLN A 106 -13.17 -15.75 8.28
N ILE A 107 -14.34 -16.16 8.76
CA ILE A 107 -15.50 -15.30 8.97
C ILE A 107 -15.37 -14.69 10.37
N LEU A 108 -15.26 -13.37 10.45
CA LEU A 108 -14.97 -12.64 11.67
C LEU A 108 -15.94 -11.46 11.82
N GLY A 109 -16.28 -11.13 13.07
CA GLY A 109 -16.84 -9.81 13.36
C GLY A 109 -15.76 -8.73 13.27
N ASP A 110 -16.16 -7.48 13.16
CA ASP A 110 -15.29 -6.33 12.89
C ASP A 110 -14.10 -6.21 13.85
N VAL A 111 -14.36 -6.37 15.15
CA VAL A 111 -13.33 -6.30 16.20
C VAL A 111 -12.30 -7.41 16.05
N ASP A 112 -12.74 -8.63 15.71
CA ASP A 112 -11.84 -9.76 15.53
C ASP A 112 -11.05 -9.65 14.23
N ALA A 113 -11.68 -9.16 13.16
CA ALA A 113 -11.00 -8.86 11.90
C ALA A 113 -9.92 -7.80 12.08
N ALA A 114 -10.24 -6.70 12.78
CA ALA A 114 -9.29 -5.64 13.12
C ALA A 114 -8.09 -6.18 13.90
N LYS A 115 -8.35 -7.00 14.94
CA LYS A 115 -7.30 -7.64 15.73
C LYS A 115 -6.45 -8.57 14.88
N LYS A 116 -7.06 -9.30 13.94
CA LYS A 116 -6.35 -10.23 13.06
C LYS A 116 -5.46 -9.49 12.06
N LEU A 117 -5.94 -8.42 11.43
CA LEU A 117 -5.12 -7.56 10.56
C LEU A 117 -3.96 -6.92 11.35
N ASN A 118 -4.21 -6.39 12.54
CA ASN A 118 -3.18 -5.84 13.41
C ASN A 118 -2.07 -6.85 13.75
N SER A 119 -2.42 -8.12 13.94
CA SER A 119 -1.45 -9.17 14.28
C SER A 119 -0.43 -9.47 13.18
N ILE A 120 -0.75 -9.13 11.93
CA ILE A 120 0.13 -9.30 10.75
C ILE A 120 0.68 -7.96 10.24
N ALA A 121 0.36 -6.85 10.90
CA ALA A 121 0.68 -5.52 10.38
C ALA A 121 2.19 -5.25 10.29
N SER A 122 3.01 -5.91 11.12
CA SER A 122 4.48 -5.87 11.04
C SER A 122 5.06 -6.54 9.79
N GLN A 123 4.28 -7.37 9.10
CA GLN A 123 4.70 -8.08 7.89
C GLN A 123 4.33 -7.30 6.61
N ILE A 124 3.63 -6.17 6.72
CA ILE A 124 3.27 -5.31 5.60
C ILE A 124 4.52 -4.58 5.10
N GLU A 125 4.84 -4.76 3.82
CA GLU A 125 5.93 -4.06 3.15
C GLU A 125 5.61 -2.57 3.02
N GLN A 126 6.61 -1.71 3.14
CA GLN A 126 6.40 -0.25 3.13
C GLN A 126 5.99 0.24 1.74
N SER A 127 6.46 -0.42 0.68
CA SER A 127 6.01 -0.21 -0.71
C SER A 127 4.73 -0.99 -1.06
N SER A 128 4.05 -1.59 -0.09
CA SER A 128 2.85 -2.37 -0.36
C SER A 128 1.73 -1.51 -0.96
N TYR A 129 0.88 -2.19 -1.73
CA TYR A 129 -0.32 -1.62 -2.33
C TYR A 129 -1.51 -1.84 -1.41
N PHE A 130 -2.24 -0.77 -1.10
CA PHE A 130 -3.48 -0.81 -0.34
C PHE A 130 -4.64 -0.43 -1.27
N SER A 131 -5.58 -1.35 -1.48
CA SER A 131 -6.78 -1.14 -2.28
C SER A 131 -8.00 -1.38 -1.41
N TYR A 132 -8.88 -0.38 -1.35
CA TYR A 132 -9.96 -0.34 -0.38
C TYR A 132 -11.25 0.26 -0.95
N GLN A 133 -12.38 -0.41 -0.68
CA GLN A 133 -13.69 -0.01 -1.16
C GLN A 133 -14.72 0.20 -0.03
N SER A 134 -14.78 -0.62 1.04
CA SER A 134 -15.93 -0.55 1.98
C SER A 134 -15.76 -0.74 3.50
N ALA A 135 -14.64 -1.25 4.06
CA ALA A 135 -14.57 -1.55 5.51
C ALA A 135 -13.79 -0.57 6.45
N ASP A 136 -14.47 0.24 7.28
CA ASP A 136 -13.83 1.15 8.28
C ASP A 136 -12.78 0.44 9.20
N ILE A 137 -12.92 -0.88 9.32
CA ILE A 137 -12.03 -1.82 9.98
C ILE A 137 -10.59 -1.72 9.45
N MET A 138 -10.40 -1.64 8.14
CA MET A 138 -9.05 -1.61 7.54
C MET A 138 -8.35 -0.29 7.85
N LEU A 139 -9.05 0.84 7.67
CA LEU A 139 -8.50 2.16 7.93
C LEU A 139 -8.14 2.32 9.41
N SER A 140 -9.01 1.88 10.32
CA SER A 140 -8.71 1.92 11.77
C SER A 140 -7.54 1.01 12.15
N SER A 141 -7.52 -0.23 11.65
CA SER A 141 -6.48 -1.21 12.00
C SER A 141 -5.12 -0.90 11.41
N LEU A 142 -5.07 -0.28 10.24
CA LEU A 142 -3.84 -0.06 9.48
C LEU A 142 -3.44 1.42 9.41
N SER A 143 -4.13 2.30 10.11
CA SER A 143 -3.84 3.75 10.23
C SER A 143 -2.39 4.07 10.54
N ASN A 144 -1.73 3.27 11.40
CA ASN A 144 -0.33 3.47 11.78
C ASN A 144 0.68 2.84 10.81
N ARG A 145 0.22 2.28 9.68
CA ARG A 145 1.09 1.70 8.65
C ARG A 145 1.27 2.68 7.51
N VAL A 146 2.35 2.52 6.77
CA VAL A 146 2.66 3.34 5.59
C VAL A 146 2.60 2.46 4.36
N PHE A 147 2.08 3.01 3.27
CA PHE A 147 1.90 2.30 2.01
C PHE A 147 2.64 3.02 0.87
N GLY A 148 3.04 2.23 -0.14
CA GLY A 148 3.70 2.74 -1.33
C GLY A 148 2.72 3.15 -2.42
N ALA A 149 1.57 2.48 -2.46
CA ALA A 149 0.50 2.85 -3.36
C ALA A 149 -0.85 2.63 -2.68
N ILE A 150 -1.77 3.56 -2.91
CA ILE A 150 -3.10 3.55 -2.30
C ILE A 150 -4.13 3.69 -3.41
N TRP A 151 -5.12 2.82 -3.42
CA TRP A 151 -6.37 2.97 -4.15
C TRP A 151 -7.50 2.97 -3.14
N LEU A 152 -8.25 4.06 -3.06
CA LEU A 152 -9.19 4.29 -1.97
C LEU A 152 -10.49 4.84 -2.51
N HIS A 153 -11.61 4.18 -2.21
CA HIS A 153 -12.91 4.81 -2.38
C HIS A 153 -13.10 5.87 -1.28
N TYR A 154 -13.20 7.15 -1.65
CA TYR A 154 -13.29 8.23 -0.67
C TYR A 154 -14.66 8.20 0.02
N ASN A 155 -14.66 8.03 1.35
CA ASN A 155 -15.87 7.93 2.17
C ASN A 155 -16.00 9.03 3.24
N GLY A 156 -15.29 10.16 3.07
CA GLY A 156 -15.37 11.31 3.97
C GLY A 156 -14.15 11.47 4.87
N GLN A 157 -14.38 11.89 6.12
CA GLN A 157 -13.31 12.32 7.04
C GLN A 157 -12.32 11.21 7.39
N THR A 158 -12.77 9.96 7.49
CA THR A 158 -11.88 8.82 7.79
C THR A 158 -10.86 8.60 6.67
N SER A 159 -11.30 8.57 5.40
CA SER A 159 -10.41 8.54 4.24
C SER A 159 -9.45 9.72 4.23
N LEU A 160 -9.94 10.94 4.50
CA LEU A 160 -9.11 12.15 4.52
C LEU A 160 -8.00 12.04 5.56
N THR A 161 -8.34 11.72 6.81
CA THR A 161 -7.36 11.59 7.89
C THR A 161 -6.35 10.48 7.61
N PHE A 162 -6.78 9.36 7.02
CA PHE A 162 -5.86 8.32 6.57
C PHE A 162 -4.89 8.84 5.51
N LEU A 163 -5.38 9.49 4.45
CA LEU A 163 -4.53 10.02 3.38
C LEU A 163 -3.56 11.09 3.88
N GLU A 164 -4.00 12.01 4.75
CA GLU A 164 -3.13 12.99 5.41
C GLU A 164 -1.98 12.29 6.14
N GLN A 165 -2.27 11.24 6.92
CA GLN A 165 -1.24 10.46 7.59
C GLN A 165 -0.27 9.79 6.61
N GLN A 166 -0.76 9.28 5.48
CA GLN A 166 0.10 8.63 4.48
C GLN A 166 1.03 9.63 3.80
N ILE A 167 0.52 10.79 3.38
CA ILE A 167 1.32 11.85 2.72
C ILE A 167 2.40 12.37 3.66
N LEU A 168 2.07 12.54 4.94
CA LEU A 168 3.01 13.08 5.92
C LEU A 168 4.09 12.08 6.35
N ASN A 169 3.73 10.80 6.44
CA ASN A 169 4.58 9.81 7.11
C ASN A 169 5.17 8.73 6.20
N SER A 170 4.66 8.53 4.98
CA SER A 170 5.14 7.47 4.08
C SER A 170 6.21 7.99 3.11
N PRO A 171 7.52 7.72 3.32
CA PRO A 171 8.54 8.11 2.34
C PRO A 171 8.50 7.22 1.07
N PHE A 172 7.66 6.19 1.04
CA PHE A 172 7.51 5.25 -0.06
C PHE A 172 6.26 5.50 -0.90
N LEU A 173 5.42 6.47 -0.53
CA LEU A 173 4.17 6.72 -1.23
C LEU A 173 4.43 7.31 -2.63
N GLU A 174 4.19 6.48 -3.64
CA GLU A 174 4.42 6.76 -5.06
C GLU A 174 3.11 7.00 -5.82
N ARG A 175 1.97 6.46 -5.34
CA ARG A 175 0.69 6.54 -6.07
C ARG A 175 -0.51 6.61 -5.15
N ILE A 176 -1.46 7.50 -5.47
CA ILE A 176 -2.76 7.60 -4.82
C ILE A 176 -3.85 7.63 -5.89
N GLU A 177 -4.68 6.61 -5.97
CA GLU A 177 -5.85 6.57 -6.82
C GLU A 177 -7.08 6.74 -5.93
N LEU A 178 -7.93 7.73 -6.25
CA LEU A 178 -9.13 7.95 -5.48
C LEU A 178 -10.34 7.73 -6.37
N GLU A 179 -11.22 6.84 -5.93
CA GLU A 179 -12.50 6.62 -6.58
C GLU A 179 -13.59 7.30 -5.75
N ALA A 180 -14.13 8.42 -6.22
CA ALA A 180 -15.37 9.01 -5.70
C ALA A 180 -15.79 10.22 -6.55
N LYS A 181 -17.03 10.66 -6.33
CA LYS A 181 -17.40 12.08 -6.51
C LYS A 181 -16.73 12.89 -5.42
N ILE A 182 -15.49 13.29 -5.69
CA ILE A 182 -14.69 14.01 -4.71
C ILE A 182 -15.17 15.46 -4.70
N ASP A 183 -15.58 15.93 -3.54
CA ASP A 183 -15.83 17.35 -3.31
C ASP A 183 -14.56 18.13 -3.66
N ILE A 184 -14.66 19.09 -4.58
CA ILE A 184 -13.53 19.92 -5.01
C ILE A 184 -12.78 20.54 -3.82
N SER A 185 -13.49 20.85 -2.73
CA SER A 185 -12.89 21.38 -1.51
C SER A 185 -11.93 20.41 -0.82
N PHE A 186 -12.15 19.09 -0.95
CA PHE A 186 -11.20 18.08 -0.51
C PHE A 186 -9.94 18.13 -1.35
N VAL A 187 -10.07 18.19 -2.68
CA VAL A 187 -8.93 18.21 -3.59
C VAL A 187 -8.08 19.46 -3.34
N GLU A 188 -8.72 20.61 -3.11
CA GLU A 188 -8.03 21.85 -2.74
C GLU A 188 -7.26 21.71 -1.42
N LYS A 189 -7.91 21.23 -0.36
CA LYS A 189 -7.22 21.00 0.94
C LYS A 189 -6.06 20.02 0.83
N PHE A 190 -6.23 18.98 0.00
CA PHE A 190 -5.20 18.00 -0.26
C PHE A 190 -4.01 18.63 -1.00
N PHE A 191 -4.27 19.47 -2.02
CA PHE A 191 -3.23 20.23 -2.70
C PHE A 191 -2.51 21.19 -1.75
N ASP A 192 -3.24 21.90 -0.89
CA ASP A 192 -2.65 22.80 0.11
C ASP A 192 -1.72 22.03 1.05
N HIS A 193 -2.15 20.86 1.54
CA HIS A 193 -1.31 20.00 2.39
C HIS A 193 -0.08 19.49 1.66
N TRP A 194 -0.21 19.08 0.39
CA TRP A 194 0.93 18.64 -0.40
C TRP A 194 1.89 19.80 -0.72
N MET A 195 1.38 21.00 -1.00
CA MET A 195 2.18 22.20 -1.20
C MET A 195 2.91 22.64 0.07
N GLU A 196 2.31 22.45 1.23
CA GLU A 196 2.95 22.82 2.50
C GLU A 196 3.97 21.77 2.96
N LYS A 197 3.65 20.48 2.80
CA LYS A 197 4.34 19.38 3.51
C LYS A 197 4.78 18.21 2.62
N GLY A 198 4.34 18.17 1.37
CA GLY A 198 4.57 17.05 0.48
C GLY A 198 6.04 16.89 0.10
N THR A 199 6.59 15.70 0.31
CA THR A 199 7.97 15.35 -0.10
C THR A 199 8.02 14.47 -1.34
N LEU A 200 6.86 14.15 -1.91
CA LEU A 200 6.70 13.01 -2.83
C LEU A 200 6.12 13.43 -4.18
N ASN A 201 6.53 12.69 -5.20
CA ASN A 201 5.86 12.67 -6.49
C ASN A 201 4.79 11.59 -6.45
N PHE A 202 3.56 11.93 -6.76
CA PHE A 202 2.52 10.93 -6.94
C PHE A 202 1.58 11.27 -8.09
N THR A 203 0.85 10.27 -8.53
CA THR A 203 -0.24 10.42 -9.50
C THR A 203 -1.56 10.31 -8.75
N LEU A 204 -2.42 11.31 -8.93
CA LEU A 204 -3.82 11.33 -8.51
C LEU A 204 -4.68 11.00 -9.72
N GLN A 205 -5.46 9.93 -9.62
CA GLN A 205 -6.43 9.57 -10.65
C GLN A 205 -7.83 9.87 -10.13
N LEU A 206 -8.61 10.65 -10.88
CA LEU A 206 -9.96 11.07 -10.54
C LEU A 206 -10.94 10.52 -11.58
N SER A 207 -12.09 9.98 -11.15
CA SER A 207 -13.05 9.34 -12.06
C SER A 207 -14.15 10.28 -12.58
N ASP A 208 -14.36 11.45 -11.97
CA ASP A 208 -15.37 12.43 -12.39
C ASP A 208 -14.76 13.63 -13.13
N VAL A 209 -15.26 13.92 -14.34
CA VAL A 209 -14.60 14.77 -15.34
C VAL A 209 -14.96 16.25 -15.19
N GLU A 210 -16.16 16.59 -14.69
CA GLU A 210 -16.63 18.00 -14.68
C GLU A 210 -15.81 18.88 -13.72
N ASP A 211 -15.57 18.41 -12.49
CA ASP A 211 -14.82 19.16 -11.49
C ASP A 211 -13.30 19.16 -11.76
N CYS A 212 -12.80 18.12 -12.44
CA CYS A 212 -11.40 18.01 -12.82
C CYS A 212 -10.95 19.14 -13.75
N GLN A 213 -11.82 19.66 -14.62
CA GLN A 213 -11.44 20.71 -15.56
C GLN A 213 -10.91 21.97 -14.87
N THR A 214 -11.45 22.31 -13.70
CA THR A 214 -11.00 23.48 -12.92
C THR A 214 -9.60 23.26 -12.34
N LEU A 215 -9.30 22.04 -11.89
CA LEU A 215 -7.98 21.67 -11.38
C LEU A 215 -6.94 21.55 -12.49
N LEU A 216 -7.31 20.95 -13.63
CA LEU A 216 -6.43 20.83 -14.80
C LEU A 216 -5.96 22.22 -15.27
N LYS A 217 -6.82 23.24 -15.22
CA LYS A 217 -6.49 24.64 -15.55
C LYS A 217 -5.43 25.27 -14.64
N ARG A 218 -5.18 24.72 -13.44
CA ARG A 218 -4.14 25.23 -12.52
C ARG A 218 -2.74 24.70 -12.84
N GLY A 219 -2.63 23.59 -13.57
CA GLY A 219 -1.36 22.94 -13.91
C GLY A 219 -0.96 23.07 -15.38
N GLU A 220 0.24 22.58 -15.71
CA GLU A 220 0.64 22.41 -17.11
C GLU A 220 -0.06 21.16 -17.67
N VAL A 221 -1.05 21.35 -18.55
CA VAL A 221 -1.78 20.26 -19.19
C VAL A 221 -0.97 19.73 -20.37
N THR A 222 -0.70 18.43 -20.36
CA THR A 222 -0.05 17.72 -21.46
C THR A 222 -0.93 16.56 -21.92
N GLU A 223 -1.15 16.44 -23.22
CA GLU A 223 -1.76 15.23 -23.78
C GLU A 223 -0.74 14.09 -23.73
N PHE A 224 -1.06 13.01 -23.02
CA PHE A 224 -0.14 11.88 -22.83
C PHE A 224 -0.45 10.72 -23.77
N ARG A 225 -1.73 10.50 -24.08
CA ARG A 225 -2.22 9.58 -25.13
C ARG A 225 -3.44 10.21 -25.81
N GLN A 226 -3.77 9.76 -27.02
CA GLN A 226 -4.93 10.26 -27.76
C GLN A 226 -6.20 10.15 -26.90
N GLY A 227 -6.78 11.29 -26.51
CA GLY A 227 -7.97 11.35 -25.65
C GLY A 227 -7.72 11.19 -24.15
N HIS A 228 -6.47 11.04 -23.70
CA HIS A 228 -6.09 10.99 -22.29
C HIS A 228 -5.17 12.16 -21.95
N PHE A 229 -5.69 13.08 -21.16
CA PHE A 229 -4.97 14.26 -20.69
C PHE A 229 -4.34 13.98 -19.34
N ARG A 230 -3.16 14.56 -19.12
CA ARG A 230 -2.47 14.55 -17.84
C ARG A 230 -2.09 15.99 -17.50
N SER A 231 -2.58 16.50 -16.39
CA SER A 231 -2.06 17.78 -15.85
C SER A 231 -0.94 17.49 -14.88
N VAL A 232 0.17 18.21 -15.03
CA VAL A 232 1.28 18.13 -14.09
C VAL A 232 1.35 19.45 -13.35
N ILE A 233 1.14 19.37 -12.04
CA ILE A 233 1.35 20.49 -11.12
C ILE A 233 2.74 20.31 -10.53
N LYS A 234 3.63 21.27 -10.82
CA LYS A 234 4.99 21.29 -10.27
C LYS A 234 5.00 22.09 -8.98
N HIS A 235 5.63 21.54 -7.95
CA HIS A 235 5.97 22.28 -6.76
C HIS A 235 7.27 23.05 -7.01
N GLU A 236 7.48 24.16 -6.29
CA GLU A 236 8.74 24.94 -6.32
C GLU A 236 9.99 24.11 -5.98
N THR A 237 9.83 23.08 -5.14
CA THR A 237 10.86 22.07 -4.88
C THR A 237 10.63 20.97 -5.90
N ALA A 238 11.64 20.48 -6.63
CA ALA A 238 11.61 19.62 -7.84
C ALA A 238 10.71 18.35 -7.82
N LYS A 239 9.45 18.51 -7.42
CA LYS A 239 8.42 17.56 -7.11
C LYS A 239 7.22 17.91 -7.98
N SER A 240 6.40 16.93 -8.24
CA SER A 240 5.26 17.08 -9.12
C SER A 240 4.13 16.16 -8.72
N ILE A 241 2.91 16.65 -8.87
CA ILE A 241 1.71 15.81 -8.91
C ILE A 241 1.30 15.69 -10.37
N ALA A 242 1.01 14.46 -10.77
CA ALA A 242 0.27 14.21 -11.99
C ALA A 242 -1.19 13.97 -11.67
N ILE A 243 -2.09 14.67 -12.34
CA ILE A 243 -3.53 14.43 -12.31
C ILE A 243 -3.91 13.73 -13.61
N HIS A 244 -4.61 12.60 -13.50
CA HIS A 244 -5.12 11.82 -14.63
C HIS A 244 -6.62 11.59 -14.51
#